data_AF-A0A4Q5T572-F1
#
_entry.id   AF-A0A4Q5T572-F1
#
_cell.length_a   1.000
_cell.length_b   1.000
_cell.length_c   1.000
_cell.angle_alpha   90.00
_cell.angle_beta   90.00
_cell.angle_gamma   90.00
#
_symmetry.space_group_name_H-M   'P 1'
#
loop_
_entity.id
_entity.type
_entity.pdbx_description
1 polymer ?
#
loop_
_entity_poly.entity_id
_entity_poly.type
_entity_poly.pdbx_seq_one_letter_code
_entity_poly.pdbx_strand_id
1 'polypeptide(L)'
;MKSFFTPWFSALIAACFGCGYSRVINIPKPKPYPSPFPSQLVVGIAQTDLTLPPGYPMAGYSINGRISRGYWLRPKATALFMRDTAGTPFLFVTTDLWAITEAQKMAVLEELGKDSATWFIGESELLLCATHAHHSQGAIELDKAFTSTSIGFGIDVEAFDFTIAQIVSAIKKAISVAEPASVSYSVETVSGIAKNRSLEAYLQNSPIERKKYVPGEEFLATNKFYRSEEERASYVDQHLTTITVKNLAGKITGILASYPMHPTATGDATEVYSADVFGLASIKVSQTIPDNPIVAFYNGAEGDVAPDYKLHYRHDAVYIANELSTAITKATESSSQTPMSGKIIHRTTTIDIASNSTTLDPLDINCFKGAKP
;
A
#
# COMPACT_ATOMS: atom_id res chain seq x y z
N MET A 1 -40.52 -40.65 24.88
CA MET A 1 -39.77 -40.78 23.61
C MET A 1 -39.35 -39.40 23.11
N LYS A 2 -38.40 -38.76 23.80
CA LYS A 2 -37.73 -37.53 23.39
C LYS A 2 -36.32 -37.60 23.99
N SER A 3 -35.35 -37.02 23.28
CA SER A 3 -33.98 -36.69 23.71
C SER A 3 -32.87 -37.76 23.72
N PHE A 4 -32.56 -38.39 22.58
CA PHE A 4 -31.27 -39.13 22.46
C PHE A 4 -30.48 -38.91 21.15
N PHE A 5 -30.80 -37.91 20.34
CA PHE A 5 -30.08 -37.63 19.09
C PHE A 5 -29.80 -36.15 18.91
N THR A 6 -28.94 -35.55 19.75
CA THR A 6 -28.49 -34.15 19.53
C THR A 6 -27.18 -33.70 20.24
N PRO A 7 -26.17 -34.56 20.52
CA PRO A 7 -24.80 -34.04 20.73
C PRO A 7 -23.82 -34.39 19.60
N TRP A 8 -24.07 -35.47 18.85
CA TRP A 8 -23.08 -35.99 17.90
C TRP A 8 -23.05 -35.22 16.58
N PHE A 9 -24.17 -34.63 16.16
CA PHE A 9 -24.22 -33.83 14.93
C PHE A 9 -23.52 -32.47 15.08
N SER A 10 -23.55 -31.86 16.27
CA SER A 10 -22.87 -30.58 16.54
C SER A 10 -21.35 -30.74 16.65
N ALA A 11 -20.86 -31.87 17.19
CA ALA A 11 -19.44 -32.17 17.29
C ALA A 11 -18.81 -32.52 15.92
N LEU A 12 -19.56 -33.19 15.03
CA LEU A 12 -19.11 -33.49 13.66
C LEU A 12 -19.06 -32.25 12.77
N ILE A 13 -19.97 -31.28 12.96
CA ILE A 13 -19.91 -30.00 12.24
C ILE A 13 -18.70 -29.18 12.72
N ALA A 14 -18.41 -29.12 14.02
CA ALA A 14 -17.22 -28.42 14.52
C ALA A 14 -15.89 -29.06 14.09
N ALA A 15 -15.85 -30.39 13.91
CA ALA A 15 -14.66 -31.09 13.41
C ALA A 15 -14.43 -30.90 11.89
N CYS A 16 -15.49 -30.69 11.10
CA CYS A 16 -15.38 -30.44 9.65
C CYS A 16 -15.06 -28.97 9.29
N PHE A 17 -15.28 -28.02 10.20
CA PHE A 17 -14.92 -26.60 10.04
C PHE A 17 -13.68 -26.18 10.85
N GLY A 18 -12.96 -27.14 11.46
CA GLY A 18 -12.02 -26.90 12.55
C GLY A 18 -10.54 -27.20 12.29
N CYS A 19 -10.12 -27.56 11.08
CA CYS A 19 -8.69 -27.55 10.76
C CYS A 19 -8.28 -26.13 10.37
N GLY A 20 -8.01 -25.29 11.38
CA GLY A 20 -7.37 -24.01 11.13
C GLY A 20 -6.07 -24.22 10.37
N TYR A 21 -5.90 -23.55 9.24
CA TYR A 21 -4.64 -23.57 8.52
C TYR A 21 -3.60 -22.82 9.37
N SER A 22 -2.49 -23.50 9.70
CA SER A 22 -1.36 -22.92 10.40
C SER A 22 -0.09 -23.14 9.57
N ARG A 23 0.62 -22.06 9.27
CA ARG A 23 1.93 -22.09 8.60
C ARG A 23 3.00 -21.61 9.57
N VAL A 24 4.06 -22.41 9.76
CA VAL A 24 5.28 -21.96 10.44
C VAL A 24 6.14 -21.26 9.41
N ILE A 25 6.50 -20.00 9.67
CA ILE A 25 7.33 -19.18 8.79
C ILE A 25 8.71 -19.03 9.43
N ASN A 26 9.75 -19.43 8.71
CA ASN A 26 11.13 -19.32 9.19
C ASN A 26 11.80 -18.07 8.62
N ILE A 27 12.04 -17.08 9.48
CA ILE A 27 12.71 -15.84 9.09
C ILE A 27 14.23 -16.05 9.16
N PRO A 28 14.98 -15.82 8.06
CA PRO A 28 16.43 -15.92 8.07
C PRO A 28 17.07 -14.83 8.94
N LYS A 29 18.17 -15.16 9.63
CA LYS A 29 18.97 -14.15 10.35
C LYS A 29 19.64 -13.18 9.36
N PRO A 30 19.85 -11.91 9.77
CA PRO A 30 20.60 -10.93 8.98
C PRO A 30 21.99 -11.45 8.61
N LYS A 31 22.44 -11.05 7.44
CA LYS A 31 23.48 -11.71 6.67
C LYS A 31 24.29 -10.59 5.97
N PRO A 32 25.61 -10.70 5.81
CA PRO A 32 26.42 -9.60 5.28
C PRO A 32 26.01 -9.23 3.85
N TYR A 33 26.05 -7.95 3.50
CA TYR A 33 25.63 -7.50 2.17
C TYR A 33 26.59 -7.98 1.06
N PRO A 34 26.08 -8.31 -0.15
CA PRO A 34 26.90 -8.89 -1.22
C PRO A 34 28.02 -7.97 -1.71
N SER A 35 29.27 -8.44 -1.79
CA SER A 35 30.33 -7.69 -2.48
C SER A 35 30.30 -7.95 -4.00
N PRO A 36 30.82 -7.04 -4.85
CA PRO A 36 31.38 -5.73 -4.51
C PRO A 36 30.31 -4.70 -4.15
N PHE A 37 30.71 -3.64 -3.43
CA PHE A 37 29.83 -2.50 -3.17
C PHE A 37 29.75 -1.59 -4.41
N PRO A 38 28.57 -1.00 -4.69
CA PRO A 38 28.42 -0.05 -5.80
C PRO A 38 29.32 1.18 -5.65
N SER A 39 29.81 1.72 -6.77
CA SER A 39 30.54 3.00 -6.78
C SER A 39 29.62 4.23 -6.67
N GLN A 40 28.33 4.05 -6.91
CA GLN A 40 27.26 5.04 -6.79
C GLN A 40 25.94 4.34 -6.46
N LEU A 41 24.89 5.11 -6.14
CA LEU A 41 23.56 4.55 -5.91
C LEU A 41 23.11 3.75 -7.14
N VAL A 42 22.75 2.50 -6.92
CA VAL A 42 22.06 1.69 -7.93
C VAL A 42 20.61 1.52 -7.55
N VAL A 43 19.74 1.62 -8.54
CA VAL A 43 18.30 1.54 -8.38
C VAL A 43 17.74 0.65 -9.48
N GLY A 44 16.85 -0.25 -9.10
CA GLY A 44 16.07 -1.05 -10.04
C GLY A 44 14.62 -1.02 -9.65
N ILE A 45 13.74 -0.90 -10.64
CA ILE A 45 12.30 -0.95 -10.43
C ILE A 45 11.72 -2.03 -11.34
N ALA A 46 10.82 -2.83 -10.80
CA ALA A 46 10.12 -3.84 -11.58
C ALA A 46 8.71 -4.07 -11.05
N GLN A 47 7.87 -4.62 -11.93
CA GLN A 47 6.47 -4.86 -11.66
C GLN A 47 6.06 -6.27 -12.12
N THR A 48 5.18 -6.90 -11.36
CA THR A 48 4.57 -8.20 -11.68
C THR A 48 3.06 -8.16 -11.49
N ASP A 49 2.34 -8.95 -12.28
CA ASP A 49 0.90 -9.10 -12.18
C ASP A 49 0.54 -9.91 -10.91
N LEU A 50 -0.40 -9.43 -10.11
CA LEU A 50 -0.96 -10.14 -8.96
C LEU A 50 -2.31 -10.79 -9.28
N THR A 51 -2.86 -10.60 -10.47
CA THR A 51 -4.25 -10.94 -10.78
C THR A 51 -4.57 -12.43 -10.63
N LEU A 52 -5.46 -12.76 -9.71
CA LEU A 52 -6.13 -14.07 -9.62
C LEU A 52 -7.22 -14.21 -10.69
N PRO A 53 -7.62 -15.44 -11.08
CA PRO A 53 -8.76 -15.63 -11.98
C PRO A 53 -10.08 -15.12 -11.36
N PRO A 54 -11.13 -14.83 -12.16
CA PRO A 54 -12.42 -14.44 -11.63
C PRO A 54 -13.05 -15.63 -10.87
N GLY A 55 -13.89 -15.35 -9.89
CA GLY A 55 -14.50 -16.34 -9.00
C GLY A 55 -14.04 -16.22 -7.55
N TYR A 56 -12.96 -15.47 -7.30
CA TYR A 56 -12.49 -15.14 -5.96
C TYR A 56 -13.22 -13.92 -5.39
N PRO A 57 -13.41 -13.85 -4.06
CA PRO A 57 -13.90 -12.65 -3.40
C PRO A 57 -12.89 -11.51 -3.52
N MET A 58 -13.41 -10.29 -3.53
CA MET A 58 -12.61 -9.07 -3.40
C MET A 58 -12.64 -8.57 -1.95
N ALA A 59 -11.49 -8.08 -1.48
CA ALA A 59 -11.31 -7.65 -0.10
C ALA A 59 -11.34 -6.11 0.04
N GLY A 60 -11.80 -5.63 1.20
CA GLY A 60 -11.90 -4.21 1.53
C GLY A 60 -13.30 -3.81 2.02
N TYR A 61 -14.35 -4.21 1.29
CA TYR A 61 -15.75 -3.92 1.65
C TYR A 61 -16.39 -4.93 2.62
N SER A 62 -15.62 -5.87 3.17
CA SER A 62 -16.12 -6.89 4.11
C SER A 62 -17.33 -7.65 3.52
N ILE A 63 -18.44 -7.74 4.26
CA ILE A 63 -19.66 -8.44 3.86
C ILE A 63 -20.35 -7.82 2.63
N ASN A 64 -20.02 -6.57 2.31
CA ASN A 64 -20.49 -5.88 1.11
C ASN A 64 -19.56 -6.11 -0.10
N GLY A 65 -18.44 -6.80 0.10
CA GLY A 65 -17.53 -7.21 -0.97
C GLY A 65 -18.24 -8.04 -2.03
N ARG A 66 -17.64 -8.11 -3.22
CA ARG A 66 -18.17 -8.84 -4.38
C ARG A 66 -17.21 -9.93 -4.83
N ILE A 67 -17.77 -10.97 -5.43
CA ILE A 67 -16.98 -11.94 -6.17
C ILE A 67 -16.56 -11.29 -7.48
N SER A 68 -15.27 -11.36 -7.80
CA SER A 68 -14.76 -10.87 -9.07
C SER A 68 -15.32 -11.70 -10.23
N ARG A 69 -15.89 -11.03 -11.23
CA ARG A 69 -16.43 -11.59 -12.49
C ARG A 69 -15.55 -11.25 -13.68
N GLY A 70 -14.44 -10.56 -13.47
CA GLY A 70 -13.53 -10.15 -14.53
C GLY A 70 -12.53 -9.10 -14.06
N TYR A 71 -12.00 -8.34 -15.00
CA TYR A 71 -10.94 -7.37 -14.74
C TYR A 71 -11.30 -6.05 -15.41
N TRP A 72 -11.23 -4.96 -14.66
CA TRP A 72 -11.11 -3.64 -15.24
C TRP A 72 -9.65 -3.22 -15.31
N LEU A 73 -8.94 -3.33 -14.18
CA LEU A 73 -7.50 -3.11 -14.06
C LEU A 73 -6.88 -4.30 -13.35
N ARG A 74 -5.75 -4.78 -13.84
CA ARG A 74 -5.02 -5.89 -13.23
C ARG A 74 -4.21 -5.39 -12.03
N PRO A 75 -4.44 -5.92 -10.80
CA PRO A 75 -3.61 -5.61 -9.64
C PRO A 75 -2.15 -6.03 -9.85
N LYS A 76 -1.20 -5.29 -9.31
CA LYS A 76 0.24 -5.53 -9.50
C LYS A 76 1.03 -5.41 -8.21
N ALA A 77 2.19 -6.05 -8.17
CA ALA A 77 3.24 -5.80 -7.18
C ALA A 77 4.36 -5.02 -7.86
N THR A 78 4.81 -3.92 -7.26
CA THR A 78 5.91 -3.10 -7.76
C THR A 78 6.98 -3.01 -6.69
N ALA A 79 8.21 -3.38 -7.06
CA ALA A 79 9.37 -3.31 -6.18
C ALA A 79 10.35 -2.26 -6.70
N LEU A 80 10.74 -1.34 -5.82
CA LEU A 80 11.85 -0.43 -5.99
C LEU A 80 13.00 -0.90 -5.10
N PHE A 81 14.06 -1.42 -5.73
CA PHE A 81 15.31 -1.77 -5.07
C PHE A 81 16.28 -0.60 -5.14
N MET A 82 16.91 -0.26 -4.03
CA MET A 82 17.99 0.71 -3.95
C MET A 82 19.17 0.10 -3.21
N ARG A 83 20.39 0.44 -3.64
CA ARG A 83 21.60 0.06 -2.92
C ARG A 83 22.65 1.16 -2.99
N ASP A 84 23.06 1.65 -1.84
CA ASP A 84 24.01 2.75 -1.73
C ASP A 84 25.48 2.31 -1.88
N THR A 85 26.40 3.26 -1.80
CA THR A 85 27.85 3.02 -1.92
C THR A 85 28.47 2.32 -0.71
N ALA A 86 27.77 2.28 0.43
CA ALA A 86 28.14 1.44 1.56
C ALA A 86 27.66 -0.01 1.39
N GLY A 87 26.96 -0.29 0.29
CA GLY A 87 26.40 -1.60 -0.02
C GLY A 87 25.07 -1.88 0.68
N THR A 88 24.49 -0.91 1.39
CA THR A 88 23.24 -1.05 2.14
C THR A 88 22.06 -1.13 1.18
N PRO A 89 21.27 -2.22 1.18
CA PRO A 89 20.09 -2.36 0.35
C PRO A 89 18.84 -1.77 1.04
N PHE A 90 17.87 -1.35 0.24
CA PHE A 90 16.51 -1.09 0.70
C PHE A 90 15.52 -1.45 -0.40
N LEU A 91 14.45 -2.13 -0.02
CA LEU A 91 13.34 -2.52 -0.88
C LEU A 91 12.08 -1.80 -0.42
N PHE A 92 11.55 -0.97 -1.32
CA PHE A 92 10.22 -0.41 -1.18
C PHE A 92 9.29 -1.15 -2.14
N VAL A 93 8.43 -2.00 -1.60
CA VAL A 93 7.46 -2.79 -2.34
C VAL A 93 6.06 -2.31 -2.04
N THR A 94 5.32 -1.99 -3.09
CA THR A 94 3.89 -1.67 -3.01
C THR A 94 3.09 -2.65 -3.84
N THR A 95 1.87 -2.93 -3.39
CA THR A 95 0.97 -3.89 -4.03
C THR A 95 -0.41 -3.28 -4.22
N ASP A 96 -1.07 -3.60 -5.32
CA ASP A 96 -2.48 -3.26 -5.53
C ASP A 96 -3.41 -4.22 -4.76
N LEU A 97 -3.13 -4.39 -3.48
CA LEU A 97 -3.92 -5.16 -2.53
C LEU A 97 -4.66 -4.19 -1.61
N TRP A 98 -5.65 -4.71 -0.87
CA TRP A 98 -6.33 -3.94 0.15
C TRP A 98 -5.48 -3.81 1.42
N ALA A 99 -4.66 -4.78 1.76
CA ALA A 99 -3.77 -4.72 2.92
C ALA A 99 -2.58 -5.67 2.73
N ILE A 100 -1.53 -5.44 3.53
CA ILE A 100 -0.47 -6.41 3.77
C ILE A 100 -0.54 -6.82 5.23
N THR A 101 -0.71 -8.12 5.45
CA THR A 101 -0.66 -8.75 6.77
C THR A 101 0.77 -9.10 7.16
N GLU A 102 1.01 -9.25 8.47
CA GLU A 102 2.29 -9.78 8.98
C GLU A 102 2.63 -11.12 8.32
N ALA A 103 1.66 -12.03 8.23
CA ALA A 103 1.83 -13.33 7.59
C ALA A 103 2.35 -13.24 6.15
N GLN A 104 1.82 -12.29 5.36
CA GLN A 104 2.29 -12.07 3.99
C GLN A 104 3.73 -11.51 3.99
N LYS A 105 4.04 -10.51 4.82
CA LYS A 105 5.41 -9.98 4.94
C LYS A 105 6.41 -11.06 5.32
N MET A 106 6.08 -11.89 6.31
CA MET A 106 6.94 -12.95 6.79
C MET A 106 7.13 -14.05 5.74
N ALA A 107 6.07 -14.43 5.02
CA ALA A 107 6.18 -15.42 3.94
C ALA A 107 7.05 -14.92 2.78
N VAL A 108 6.97 -13.62 2.43
CA VAL A 108 7.90 -13.01 1.47
C VAL A 108 9.35 -13.12 1.94
N LEU A 109 9.63 -12.77 3.20
CA LEU A 109 10.99 -12.83 3.75
C LEU A 109 11.54 -14.27 3.82
N GLU A 110 10.70 -15.24 4.16
CA GLU A 110 11.06 -16.66 4.13
C GLU A 110 11.50 -17.10 2.72
N GLU A 111 10.75 -16.73 1.69
CA GLU A 111 11.09 -17.05 0.30
C GLU A 111 12.35 -16.31 -0.18
N LEU A 112 12.48 -15.02 0.13
CA LEU A 112 13.69 -14.25 -0.19
C LEU A 112 14.94 -14.85 0.48
N GLY A 113 14.79 -15.40 1.68
CA GLY A 113 15.84 -16.06 2.44
C GLY A 113 16.41 -17.33 1.83
N LYS A 114 15.61 -18.03 1.02
CA LYS A 114 15.97 -19.29 0.36
C LYS A 114 16.74 -19.07 -0.94
N ASP A 115 16.68 -17.87 -1.52
CA ASP A 115 17.22 -17.56 -2.85
C ASP A 115 18.59 -16.85 -2.78
N SER A 116 19.54 -17.34 -3.57
CA SER A 116 20.91 -16.79 -3.65
C SER A 116 21.00 -15.34 -4.16
N ALA A 117 19.97 -14.83 -4.81
CA ALA A 117 19.91 -13.44 -5.30
C ALA A 117 19.32 -12.47 -4.26
N THR A 118 18.68 -12.97 -3.19
CA THR A 118 17.91 -12.13 -2.24
C THR A 118 18.14 -12.45 -0.76
N TRP A 119 18.96 -13.45 -0.43
CA TRP A 119 19.22 -13.90 0.95
C TRP A 119 19.67 -12.83 1.94
N PHE A 120 20.11 -11.67 1.46
CA PHE A 120 20.60 -10.54 2.24
C PHE A 120 19.49 -9.54 2.60
N ILE A 121 18.25 -9.79 2.17
CA ILE A 121 17.07 -8.99 2.52
C ILE A 121 16.43 -9.58 3.78
N GLY A 122 16.39 -8.79 4.85
CA GLY A 122 15.68 -9.08 6.09
C GLY A 122 14.54 -8.08 6.34
N GLU A 123 14.00 -8.12 7.57
CA GLU A 123 12.85 -7.32 7.97
C GLU A 123 13.09 -5.81 7.90
N SER A 124 14.32 -5.36 8.20
CA SER A 124 14.68 -3.95 8.17
C SER A 124 14.92 -3.45 6.74
N GLU A 125 15.35 -4.31 5.83
CA GLU A 125 15.63 -3.93 4.45
C GLU A 125 14.35 -3.86 3.59
N LEU A 126 13.24 -4.46 4.06
CA LEU A 126 11.97 -4.56 3.32
C LEU A 126 10.85 -3.73 3.95
N LEU A 127 10.44 -2.68 3.24
CA LEU A 127 9.13 -2.05 3.38
C LEU A 127 8.15 -2.68 2.37
N LEU A 128 7.11 -3.33 2.87
CA LEU A 128 6.05 -3.94 2.05
C LEU A 128 4.71 -3.31 2.44
N CYS A 129 4.07 -2.63 1.50
CA CYS A 129 2.79 -1.95 1.69
C CYS A 129 1.77 -2.31 0.59
N ALA A 130 0.56 -1.80 0.77
CA ALA A 130 -0.55 -1.94 -0.16
C ALA A 130 -1.12 -0.56 -0.50
N THR A 131 -1.69 -0.40 -1.69
CA THR A 131 -2.40 0.81 -2.08
C THR A 131 -3.76 0.95 -1.42
N HIS A 132 -4.21 -0.10 -0.72
CA HIS A 132 -5.53 -0.21 -0.12
C HIS A 132 -6.68 -0.33 -1.14
N ALA A 133 -6.43 -0.97 -2.30
CA ALA A 133 -7.44 -1.22 -3.34
C ALA A 133 -8.54 -2.19 -2.86
N HIS A 134 -9.80 -1.73 -2.78
CA HIS A 134 -10.94 -2.54 -2.30
C HIS A 134 -11.52 -3.52 -3.33
N HIS A 135 -11.00 -3.47 -4.56
CA HIS A 135 -11.36 -4.39 -5.64
C HIS A 135 -10.14 -5.23 -6.02
N SER A 136 -9.31 -5.54 -5.02
CA SER A 136 -8.18 -6.45 -5.11
C SER A 136 -8.56 -7.83 -4.57
N GLN A 137 -7.63 -8.77 -4.59
CA GLN A 137 -7.88 -10.15 -4.18
C GLN A 137 -8.17 -10.23 -2.68
N GLY A 138 -9.17 -11.03 -2.31
CA GLY A 138 -9.38 -11.49 -0.95
C GLY A 138 -9.14 -13.00 -0.82
N ALA A 139 -9.46 -13.55 0.35
CA ALA A 139 -9.20 -14.95 0.73
C ALA A 139 -7.70 -15.30 0.85
N ILE A 140 -6.83 -14.29 0.95
CA ILE A 140 -5.37 -14.46 1.03
C ILE A 140 -4.81 -13.94 2.38
N GLU A 141 -5.66 -13.75 3.37
CA GLU A 141 -5.30 -13.24 4.69
C GLU A 141 -5.36 -14.35 5.73
N LEU A 142 -4.22 -14.68 6.35
CA LEU A 142 -4.17 -15.69 7.41
C LEU A 142 -4.78 -15.21 8.75
N ASP A 143 -5.24 -13.97 8.81
CA ASP A 143 -5.84 -13.36 10.00
C ASP A 143 -7.32 -13.78 10.17
N LYS A 144 -7.67 -14.22 11.39
CA LYS A 144 -9.03 -14.68 11.72
C LYS A 144 -10.08 -13.56 11.64
N ALA A 145 -9.72 -12.33 12.02
CA ALA A 145 -10.64 -11.20 11.96
C ALA A 145 -10.99 -10.88 10.50
N PHE A 146 -10.01 -10.86 9.60
CA PHE A 146 -10.22 -10.58 8.17
C PHE A 146 -11.00 -11.71 7.48
N THR A 147 -10.69 -12.96 7.80
CA THR A 147 -11.40 -14.11 7.22
C THR A 147 -12.85 -14.20 7.69
N SER A 148 -13.13 -13.88 8.96
CA SER A 148 -14.49 -13.91 9.51
C SER A 148 -15.45 -12.86 8.94
N THR A 149 -14.91 -11.80 8.33
CA THR A 149 -15.68 -10.65 7.82
C THR A 149 -15.63 -10.53 6.30
N SER A 150 -14.96 -11.47 5.62
CA SER A 150 -14.90 -11.54 4.17
C SER A 150 -16.06 -12.35 3.60
N ILE A 151 -16.55 -11.95 2.44
CA ILE A 151 -17.41 -12.82 1.64
C ILE A 151 -16.58 -13.99 1.08
N GLY A 152 -17.02 -15.24 1.22
CA GLY A 152 -16.30 -16.41 0.67
C GLY A 152 -16.01 -17.52 1.67
N PHE A 153 -15.14 -18.45 1.28
CA PHE A 153 -14.95 -19.76 1.92
C PHE A 153 -13.75 -19.84 2.89
N GLY A 154 -13.28 -18.72 3.42
CA GLY A 154 -12.06 -18.67 4.23
C GLY A 154 -10.82 -18.44 3.37
N ILE A 155 -9.67 -18.96 3.81
CA ILE A 155 -8.37 -18.79 3.14
C ILE A 155 -8.23 -19.76 1.97
N ASP A 156 -7.71 -19.27 0.86
CA ASP A 156 -7.16 -20.07 -0.23
C ASP A 156 -5.63 -20.02 -0.20
N VAL A 157 -5.01 -21.14 0.11
CA VAL A 157 -3.55 -21.25 0.28
C VAL A 157 -2.82 -21.14 -1.05
N GLU A 158 -3.41 -21.62 -2.15
CA GLU A 158 -2.80 -21.52 -3.48
C GLU A 158 -2.80 -20.07 -3.94
N ALA A 159 -3.89 -19.35 -3.69
CA ALA A 159 -3.97 -17.92 -3.94
C ALA A 159 -2.98 -17.13 -3.07
N PHE A 160 -2.86 -17.47 -1.79
CA PHE A 160 -1.84 -16.89 -0.90
C PHE A 160 -0.43 -17.09 -1.46
N ASP A 161 -0.04 -18.34 -1.75
CA ASP A 161 1.30 -18.68 -2.22
C ASP A 161 1.61 -18.05 -3.59
N PHE A 162 0.61 -17.99 -4.47
CA PHE A 162 0.71 -17.25 -5.73
C PHE A 162 1.02 -15.77 -5.48
N THR A 163 0.28 -15.09 -4.60
CA THR A 163 0.53 -13.69 -4.26
C THR A 163 1.95 -13.48 -3.71
N ILE A 164 2.41 -14.36 -2.80
CA ILE A 164 3.79 -14.31 -2.27
C ILE A 164 4.82 -14.47 -3.40
N ALA A 165 4.64 -15.47 -4.27
CA ALA A 165 5.56 -15.73 -5.38
C ALA A 165 5.65 -14.55 -6.36
N GLN A 166 4.53 -13.87 -6.63
CA GLN A 166 4.51 -12.72 -7.52
C GLN A 166 5.16 -11.46 -6.90
N ILE A 167 5.02 -11.26 -5.58
CA ILE A 167 5.75 -10.21 -4.84
C ILE A 167 7.26 -10.50 -4.88
N VAL A 168 7.67 -11.73 -4.56
CA VAL A 168 9.08 -12.16 -4.64
C VAL A 168 9.63 -12.00 -6.05
N SER A 169 8.83 -12.30 -7.08
CA SER A 169 9.21 -12.09 -8.46
C SER A 169 9.41 -10.61 -8.80
N ALA A 170 8.62 -9.67 -8.25
CA ALA A 170 8.82 -8.23 -8.45
C ALA A 170 10.20 -7.83 -7.91
N ILE A 171 10.50 -8.27 -6.68
CA ILE A 171 11.75 -7.98 -5.96
C ILE A 171 12.96 -8.50 -6.75
N LYS A 172 12.94 -9.77 -7.16
CA LYS A 172 14.03 -10.38 -7.93
C LYS A 172 14.27 -9.65 -9.25
N LYS A 173 13.19 -9.28 -9.95
CA LYS A 173 13.29 -8.50 -11.20
C LYS A 173 13.91 -7.13 -10.93
N ALA A 174 13.45 -6.42 -9.91
CA ALA A 174 13.97 -5.09 -9.53
C ALA A 174 15.47 -5.15 -9.23
N ILE A 175 15.93 -6.16 -8.47
CA ILE A 175 17.35 -6.38 -8.20
C ILE A 175 18.12 -6.69 -9.49
N SER A 176 17.56 -7.52 -10.39
CA SER A 176 18.24 -7.93 -11.63
C SER A 176 18.43 -6.81 -12.65
N VAL A 177 17.58 -5.78 -12.62
CA VAL A 177 17.64 -4.62 -13.51
C VAL A 177 18.24 -3.39 -12.83
N ALA A 178 18.77 -3.55 -11.61
CA ALA A 178 19.35 -2.44 -10.86
C ALA A 178 20.57 -1.87 -11.59
N GLU A 179 20.52 -0.58 -11.88
CA GLU A 179 21.57 0.14 -12.58
C GLU A 179 21.88 1.45 -11.84
N PRO A 180 23.04 2.08 -12.09
CA PRO A 180 23.29 3.39 -11.57
C PRO A 180 22.22 4.42 -11.92
N ALA A 181 21.72 5.10 -10.90
CA ALA A 181 20.62 6.03 -11.04
C ALA A 181 20.67 7.14 -9.98
N SER A 182 19.94 8.21 -10.29
CA SER A 182 19.60 9.28 -9.37
C SER A 182 18.14 9.14 -8.95
N VAL A 183 17.85 9.56 -7.72
CA VAL A 183 16.51 9.57 -7.16
C VAL A 183 16.18 11.00 -6.72
N SER A 184 14.97 11.45 -6.97
CA SER A 184 14.48 12.76 -6.52
C SER A 184 13.10 12.65 -5.87
N TYR A 185 12.85 13.55 -4.93
CA TYR A 185 11.59 13.69 -4.23
C TYR A 185 10.89 15.00 -4.65
N SER A 186 9.58 14.95 -4.84
CA SER A 186 8.79 16.16 -5.05
C SER A 186 7.46 16.09 -4.31
N VAL A 187 6.89 17.28 -4.09
CA VAL A 187 5.57 17.46 -3.50
C VAL A 187 4.77 18.41 -4.38
N GLU A 188 3.56 18.02 -4.71
CA GLU A 188 2.57 18.84 -5.40
C GLU A 188 1.29 18.89 -4.56
N THR A 189 0.47 19.92 -4.74
CA THR A 189 -0.84 20.02 -4.10
C THR A 189 -1.93 19.65 -5.11
N VAL A 190 -2.77 18.67 -4.77
CA VAL A 190 -3.92 18.24 -5.58
C VAL A 190 -5.17 18.34 -4.72
N SER A 191 -6.03 19.30 -5.05
CA SER A 191 -7.28 19.60 -4.33
C SER A 191 -8.50 19.07 -5.09
N GLY A 192 -9.63 18.95 -4.39
CA GLY A 192 -10.93 18.64 -5.02
C GLY A 192 -11.13 17.20 -5.48
N ILE A 193 -10.22 16.28 -5.13
CA ILE A 193 -10.32 14.85 -5.49
C ILE A 193 -10.61 13.93 -4.30
N ALA A 194 -10.57 14.48 -3.08
CA ALA A 194 -10.75 13.73 -1.84
C ALA A 194 -11.54 14.55 -0.81
N LYS A 195 -12.20 13.84 0.11
CA LYS A 195 -13.03 14.40 1.18
C LYS A 195 -12.84 13.63 2.50
N ASN A 196 -13.00 14.33 3.61
CA ASN A 196 -12.97 13.69 4.92
C ASN A 196 -14.31 12.96 5.16
N ARG A 197 -14.27 11.67 5.49
CA ARG A 197 -15.46 10.83 5.77
C ARG A 197 -15.79 10.71 7.26
N SER A 198 -15.06 11.41 8.13
CA SER A 198 -15.21 11.39 9.59
C SER A 198 -14.92 12.76 10.21
N LEU A 199 -15.47 13.82 9.62
CA LEU A 199 -15.17 15.20 9.98
C LEU A 199 -15.37 15.51 11.47
N GLU A 200 -16.45 15.00 12.09
CA GLU A 200 -16.71 15.21 13.51
C GLU A 200 -15.56 14.73 14.41
N ALA A 201 -14.91 13.62 14.05
CA ALA A 201 -13.74 13.10 14.76
C ALA A 201 -12.50 13.96 14.49
N TYR A 202 -12.27 14.38 13.24
CA TYR A 202 -11.17 15.28 12.89
C TYR A 202 -11.26 16.62 13.66
N LEU A 203 -12.47 17.16 13.83
CA LEU A 203 -12.72 18.40 14.57
C LEU A 203 -12.48 18.28 16.10
N GLN A 204 -12.20 17.08 16.63
CA GLN A 204 -11.74 16.90 18.01
C GLN A 204 -10.23 17.15 18.17
N ASN A 205 -9.45 17.14 17.07
CA ASN A 205 -8.03 17.45 17.12
C ASN A 205 -7.79 18.92 17.52
N SER A 206 -6.63 19.22 18.10
CA SER A 206 -6.34 20.58 18.56
C SER A 206 -6.35 21.59 17.39
N PRO A 207 -6.96 22.79 17.54
CA PRO A 207 -6.98 23.78 16.46
C PRO A 207 -5.58 24.19 15.95
N ILE A 208 -4.56 24.13 16.82
CA ILE A 208 -3.16 24.44 16.46
C ILE A 208 -2.59 23.39 15.51
N GLU A 209 -2.93 22.12 15.71
CA GLU A 209 -2.52 21.03 14.82
C GLU A 209 -3.26 21.10 13.49
N ARG A 210 -4.58 21.28 13.50
CA ARG A 210 -5.40 21.32 12.28
C ARG A 210 -4.93 22.40 11.30
N LYS A 211 -4.55 23.57 11.79
CA LYS A 211 -4.00 24.68 10.98
C LYS A 211 -2.72 24.34 10.20
N LYS A 212 -1.99 23.28 10.58
CA LYS A 212 -0.80 22.83 9.83
C LYS A 212 -1.17 22.13 8.53
N TYR A 213 -2.31 21.45 8.49
CA TYR A 213 -2.75 20.63 7.36
C TYR A 213 -3.81 21.35 6.52
N VAL A 214 -4.57 22.26 7.12
CA VAL A 214 -5.64 23.02 6.48
C VAL A 214 -5.40 24.52 6.72
N PRO A 215 -4.59 25.20 5.89
CA PRO A 215 -4.18 26.58 6.15
C PRO A 215 -5.26 27.64 5.86
N GLY A 216 -6.54 27.27 5.73
CA GLY A 216 -7.66 28.16 5.41
C GLY A 216 -8.62 28.43 6.57
N GLU A 217 -9.71 29.17 6.32
CA GLU A 217 -10.79 29.34 7.30
C GLU A 217 -11.48 28.00 7.58
N GLU A 218 -11.60 27.64 8.86
CA GLU A 218 -12.37 26.48 9.29
C GLU A 218 -13.87 26.75 9.03
N PHE A 219 -14.42 26.16 7.98
CA PHE A 219 -15.87 26.21 7.74
C PHE A 219 -16.54 25.22 8.71
N LEU A 220 -17.29 25.77 9.67
CA LEU A 220 -18.14 24.99 10.60
C LEU A 220 -19.59 25.09 10.12
N ALA A 221 -20.05 24.13 9.32
CA ALA A 221 -21.46 24.06 8.94
C ALA A 221 -22.29 23.41 10.07
N THR A 222 -23.46 24.00 10.37
CA THR A 222 -24.35 23.65 11.49
C THR A 222 -25.47 22.66 11.13
N ASN A 223 -25.43 22.01 9.97
CA ASN A 223 -26.56 21.20 9.50
C ASN A 223 -26.24 19.69 9.49
N LYS A 224 -26.89 18.93 10.38
CA LYS A 224 -26.66 17.49 10.61
C LYS A 224 -27.31 16.55 9.59
N PHE A 225 -28.07 17.08 8.62
CA PHE A 225 -28.92 16.26 7.74
C PHE A 225 -28.53 16.29 6.25
N TYR A 226 -27.60 17.16 5.85
CA TYR A 226 -27.08 17.23 4.48
C TYR A 226 -25.57 17.41 4.52
N ARG A 227 -24.84 16.61 3.73
CA ARG A 227 -23.42 16.86 3.49
C ARG A 227 -23.32 18.12 2.62
N SER A 228 -23.03 19.27 3.22
CA SER A 228 -22.89 20.51 2.44
C SER A 228 -21.65 20.44 1.53
N GLU A 229 -21.58 21.30 0.53
CA GLU A 229 -20.36 21.47 -0.29
C GLU A 229 -19.14 21.84 0.57
N GLU A 230 -19.34 22.38 1.79
CA GLU A 230 -18.27 22.69 2.73
C GLU A 230 -17.72 21.44 3.46
N GLU A 231 -18.51 20.38 3.71
CA GLU A 231 -17.99 19.08 4.19
C GLU A 231 -17.10 18.38 3.15
N ARG A 232 -17.23 18.76 1.87
CA ARG A 232 -16.38 18.27 0.78
C ARG A 232 -15.01 18.96 0.72
N ALA A 233 -14.78 20.04 1.49
CA ALA A 233 -13.61 20.88 1.32
C ALA A 233 -12.62 20.90 2.51
N SER A 234 -11.35 20.64 2.16
CA SER A 234 -10.08 20.98 2.83
C SER A 234 -9.63 20.25 4.10
N TYR A 235 -10.45 19.47 4.82
CA TYR A 235 -9.98 18.69 5.98
C TYR A 235 -9.28 17.37 5.63
N VAL A 236 -8.48 17.41 4.57
CA VAL A 236 -7.70 16.28 4.06
C VAL A 236 -6.31 16.78 3.70
N ASP A 237 -5.31 15.92 3.84
CA ASP A 237 -3.99 16.20 3.31
C ASP A 237 -4.03 16.16 1.77
N GLN A 238 -3.66 17.26 1.12
CA GLN A 238 -3.72 17.45 -0.33
C GLN A 238 -2.37 17.24 -1.01
N HIS A 239 -1.35 16.84 -0.25
CA HIS A 239 0.00 16.66 -0.80
C HIS A 239 0.10 15.34 -1.54
N LEU A 240 0.31 15.44 -2.85
CA LEU A 240 0.82 14.36 -3.68
C LEU A 240 2.35 14.36 -3.57
N THR A 241 2.93 13.24 -3.16
CA THR A 241 4.38 13.09 -3.12
C THR A 241 4.84 12.13 -4.23
N THR A 242 6.03 12.36 -4.78
CA THR A 242 6.63 11.43 -5.74
C THR A 242 8.10 11.19 -5.45
N ILE A 243 8.53 9.95 -5.68
CA ILE A 243 9.92 9.52 -5.77
C ILE A 243 10.17 9.15 -7.23
N THR A 244 11.00 9.93 -7.92
CA THR A 244 11.33 9.74 -9.34
C THR A 244 12.71 9.13 -9.48
N VAL A 245 12.85 8.08 -10.27
CA VAL A 245 14.12 7.42 -10.58
C VAL A 245 14.55 7.76 -11.99
N LYS A 246 15.77 8.31 -12.15
CA LYS A 246 16.39 8.58 -13.45
C LYS A 246 17.72 7.84 -13.57
N ASN A 247 17.90 7.08 -14.64
CA ASN A 247 19.18 6.44 -14.92
C ASN A 247 20.22 7.45 -15.43
N LEU A 248 21.46 7.00 -15.68
CA LEU A 248 22.55 7.89 -16.13
C LEU A 248 22.32 8.55 -17.49
N ALA A 249 21.43 7.99 -18.33
CA ALA A 249 21.04 8.61 -19.59
C ALA A 249 19.97 9.71 -19.42
N GLY A 250 19.50 9.95 -18.18
CA GLY A 250 18.44 10.89 -17.86
C GLY A 250 17.03 10.36 -18.08
N LYS A 251 16.88 9.09 -18.49
CA LYS A 251 15.57 8.43 -18.68
C LYS A 251 14.92 8.16 -17.34
N ILE A 252 13.65 8.52 -17.21
CA ILE A 252 12.82 8.14 -16.06
C ILE A 252 12.53 6.64 -16.18
N THR A 253 12.99 5.84 -15.23
CA THR A 253 12.75 4.38 -15.22
C THR A 253 11.59 4.00 -14.31
N GLY A 254 11.34 4.80 -13.28
CA GLY A 254 10.28 4.53 -12.32
C GLY A 254 9.82 5.74 -11.53
N ILE A 255 8.57 5.67 -11.06
CA ILE A 255 7.95 6.66 -10.18
C ILE A 255 7.14 5.91 -9.11
N LEU A 256 7.44 6.18 -7.84
CA LEU A 256 6.53 5.85 -6.74
C LEU A 256 5.81 7.11 -6.29
N ALA A 257 4.48 7.07 -6.22
CA ALA A 257 3.66 8.21 -5.80
C ALA A 257 2.85 7.89 -4.55
N SER A 258 2.48 8.91 -3.77
CA SER A 258 1.52 8.75 -2.68
C SER A 258 0.62 9.96 -2.57
N TYR A 259 -0.67 9.68 -2.40
CA TYR A 259 -1.70 10.64 -2.09
C TYR A 259 -2.63 10.00 -1.03
N PRO A 260 -2.90 10.66 0.10
CA PRO A 260 -3.59 10.04 1.23
C PRO A 260 -5.10 9.97 0.98
N MET A 261 -5.56 8.91 0.33
CA MET A 261 -6.97 8.72 -0.01
C MET A 261 -7.28 7.24 -0.25
N HIS A 262 -8.38 6.74 0.34
CA HIS A 262 -8.87 5.40 0.04
C HIS A 262 -9.15 5.24 -1.47
N PRO A 263 -8.59 4.24 -2.16
CA PRO A 263 -8.89 3.98 -3.58
C PRO A 263 -10.23 3.23 -3.72
N THR A 264 -11.31 3.91 -3.39
CA THR A 264 -12.69 3.38 -3.35
C THR A 264 -13.62 4.15 -4.28
N ALA A 265 -13.14 4.75 -5.36
CA ALA A 265 -13.96 5.65 -6.16
C ALA A 265 -15.05 4.90 -6.95
N THR A 266 -14.82 3.62 -7.27
CA THR A 266 -15.77 2.79 -8.03
C THR A 266 -16.87 2.11 -7.22
N GLY A 267 -16.86 2.22 -5.89
CA GLY A 267 -17.90 1.71 -5.02
C GLY A 267 -17.99 0.18 -4.89
N ASP A 268 -18.78 -0.26 -3.90
CA ASP A 268 -18.93 -1.66 -3.48
C ASP A 268 -19.79 -2.53 -4.42
N ALA A 269 -20.49 -1.91 -5.38
CA ALA A 269 -21.24 -2.63 -6.42
C ALA A 269 -20.33 -3.14 -7.56
N THR A 270 -19.06 -2.77 -7.58
CA THR A 270 -18.12 -3.21 -8.62
C THR A 270 -17.79 -4.70 -8.47
N GLU A 271 -17.95 -5.46 -9.55
CA GLU A 271 -17.74 -6.92 -9.59
C GLU A 271 -16.53 -7.31 -10.47
N VAL A 272 -15.54 -6.43 -10.62
CA VAL A 272 -14.33 -6.71 -11.39
C VAL A 272 -13.11 -6.26 -10.64
N TYR A 273 -12.00 -6.99 -10.79
CA TYR A 273 -10.74 -6.58 -10.19
C TYR A 273 -10.30 -5.21 -10.71
N SER A 274 -9.81 -4.39 -9.79
CA SER A 274 -9.34 -3.05 -10.08
C SER A 274 -8.40 -2.55 -8.99
N ALA A 275 -7.31 -1.92 -9.40
CA ALA A 275 -6.47 -1.08 -8.54
C ALA A 275 -7.02 0.37 -8.41
N ASP A 276 -8.28 0.56 -8.83
CA ASP A 276 -9.09 1.80 -8.73
C ASP A 276 -8.33 3.04 -9.25
N VAL A 277 -8.51 4.21 -8.62
CA VAL A 277 -7.90 5.49 -9.01
C VAL A 277 -6.38 5.43 -9.18
N PHE A 278 -5.67 4.76 -8.27
CA PHE A 278 -4.22 4.70 -8.28
C PHE A 278 -3.67 3.82 -9.40
N GLY A 279 -4.31 2.68 -9.67
CA GLY A 279 -3.97 1.83 -10.80
C GLY A 279 -4.17 2.54 -12.14
N LEU A 280 -5.30 3.26 -12.28
CA LEU A 280 -5.60 4.00 -13.50
C LEU A 280 -4.65 5.19 -13.69
N ALA A 281 -4.34 5.93 -12.63
CA ALA A 281 -3.38 7.01 -12.66
C ALA A 281 -1.99 6.50 -13.06
N SER A 282 -1.55 5.37 -12.51
CA SER A 282 -0.26 4.74 -12.84
C SER A 282 -0.14 4.42 -14.34
N ILE A 283 -1.19 3.84 -14.93
CA ILE A 283 -1.23 3.55 -16.38
C ILE A 283 -1.15 4.84 -17.19
N LYS A 284 -1.90 5.87 -16.81
CA LYS A 284 -1.93 7.15 -17.52
C LYS A 284 -0.56 7.83 -17.50
N VAL A 285 0.07 7.95 -16.33
CA VAL A 285 1.41 8.55 -16.20
C VAL A 285 2.42 7.78 -17.04
N SER A 286 2.41 6.45 -16.96
CA SER A 286 3.31 5.60 -17.76
C SER A 286 3.12 5.87 -19.26
N GLN A 287 1.89 5.98 -19.74
CA GLN A 287 1.61 6.27 -21.16
C GLN A 287 1.94 7.70 -21.59
N THR A 288 1.96 8.67 -20.66
CA THR A 288 2.22 10.07 -20.94
C THR A 288 3.72 10.39 -20.94
N ILE A 289 4.49 9.81 -20.02
CA ILE A 289 5.92 10.08 -19.89
C ILE A 289 6.70 9.27 -20.94
N PRO A 290 7.71 9.87 -21.61
CA PRO A 290 8.58 9.15 -22.53
C PRO A 290 9.14 7.86 -21.91
N ASP A 291 9.36 6.86 -22.75
CA ASP A 291 9.89 5.55 -22.37
C ASP A 291 9.00 4.64 -21.51
N ASN A 292 7.78 5.08 -21.18
CA ASN A 292 6.82 4.32 -20.38
C ASN A 292 7.39 3.81 -19.04
N PRO A 293 7.75 4.72 -18.10
CA PRO A 293 8.30 4.32 -16.82
C PRO A 293 7.32 3.43 -16.05
N ILE A 294 7.85 2.62 -15.12
CA ILE A 294 7.01 1.90 -14.16
C ILE A 294 6.49 2.90 -13.14
N VAL A 295 5.17 2.97 -13.00
CA VAL A 295 4.52 3.85 -12.02
C VAL A 295 3.71 2.99 -11.06
N ALA A 296 3.81 3.29 -9.77
CA ALA A 296 3.00 2.68 -8.74
C ALA A 296 2.72 3.66 -7.61
N PHE A 297 1.65 3.42 -6.87
CA PHE A 297 1.31 4.20 -5.69
C PHE A 297 1.61 3.42 -4.41
N TYR A 298 1.79 4.12 -3.30
CA TYR A 298 1.74 3.58 -1.95
C TYR A 298 0.82 4.44 -1.10
N ASN A 299 0.22 3.84 -0.07
CA ASN A 299 -0.75 4.52 0.77
C ASN A 299 -0.11 5.62 1.62
N GLY A 300 -0.90 6.67 1.86
CA GLY A 300 -0.58 7.75 2.81
C GLY A 300 -1.43 7.64 4.08
N ALA A 301 -1.60 8.74 4.79
CA ALA A 301 -2.52 8.83 5.94
C ALA A 301 -3.99 8.93 5.48
N GLU A 302 -4.55 7.81 5.03
CA GLU A 302 -5.84 7.78 4.31
C GLU A 302 -7.05 7.38 5.15
N GLY A 303 -6.88 7.05 6.45
CA GLY A 303 -7.88 6.41 7.31
C GLY A 303 -9.29 7.02 7.29
N ASP A 304 -9.38 8.35 7.30
CA ASP A 304 -10.60 9.14 7.27
C ASP A 304 -10.77 9.91 5.95
N VAL A 305 -10.05 9.52 4.89
CA VAL A 305 -10.09 10.19 3.58
C VAL A 305 -10.71 9.27 2.52
N ALA A 306 -11.83 9.71 1.95
CA ALA A 306 -12.49 9.07 0.82
C ALA A 306 -12.26 9.86 -0.48
N PRO A 307 -12.40 9.24 -1.67
CA PRO A 307 -12.45 9.98 -2.92
C PRO A 307 -13.64 10.92 -2.94
N ASP A 308 -13.51 12.08 -3.60
CA ASP A 308 -14.64 12.95 -3.86
C ASP A 308 -15.48 12.46 -5.04
N TYR A 309 -16.05 11.27 -4.89
CA TYR A 309 -16.96 10.69 -5.86
C TYR A 309 -18.34 11.36 -5.82
N LYS A 310 -18.95 11.52 -6.99
CA LYS A 310 -20.33 12.00 -7.18
C LYS A 310 -21.30 10.85 -7.38
N LEU A 311 -20.94 9.89 -8.24
CA LEU A 311 -21.77 8.73 -8.57
C LEU A 311 -21.32 7.46 -7.86
N HIS A 312 -20.11 7.47 -7.29
CA HIS A 312 -19.45 6.30 -6.70
C HIS A 312 -19.29 5.18 -7.74
N TYR A 313 -18.79 5.56 -8.93
CA TYR A 313 -18.66 4.65 -10.08
C TYR A 313 -17.40 4.95 -10.91
N ARG A 314 -17.18 4.17 -11.97
CA ARG A 314 -15.99 4.27 -12.85
C ARG A 314 -15.71 5.69 -13.37
N HIS A 315 -16.75 6.49 -13.60
CA HIS A 315 -16.59 7.87 -14.04
C HIS A 315 -15.79 8.70 -13.03
N ASP A 316 -16.07 8.56 -11.74
CA ASP A 316 -15.35 9.26 -10.67
C ASP A 316 -13.89 8.81 -10.62
N ALA A 317 -13.64 7.50 -10.74
CA ALA A 317 -12.29 6.95 -10.77
C ALA A 317 -11.47 7.49 -11.95
N VAL A 318 -12.07 7.63 -13.13
CA VAL A 318 -11.42 8.20 -14.31
C VAL A 318 -11.07 9.68 -14.10
N TYR A 319 -11.99 10.47 -13.55
CA TYR A 319 -11.75 11.88 -13.25
C TYR A 319 -10.59 12.05 -12.27
N ILE A 320 -10.63 11.38 -11.12
CA ILE A 320 -9.59 11.49 -10.08
C ILE A 320 -8.24 10.99 -10.58
N ALA A 321 -8.23 9.90 -11.35
CA ALA A 321 -7.00 9.39 -11.97
C ALA A 321 -6.38 10.39 -12.96
N ASN A 322 -7.18 11.18 -13.68
CA ASN A 322 -6.67 12.23 -14.57
C ASN A 322 -5.95 13.32 -13.77
N GLU A 323 -6.57 13.82 -12.69
CA GLU A 323 -5.98 14.85 -11.84
C GLU A 323 -4.66 14.38 -11.23
N LEU A 324 -4.64 13.17 -10.67
CA LEU A 324 -3.42 12.55 -10.13
C LEU A 324 -2.34 12.38 -11.22
N SER A 325 -2.71 11.89 -12.41
CA SER A 325 -1.74 11.67 -13.49
C SER A 325 -1.13 12.97 -14.02
N THR A 326 -1.93 14.04 -14.09
CA THR A 326 -1.49 15.37 -14.50
C THR A 326 -0.51 15.93 -13.49
N ALA A 327 -0.84 15.84 -12.19
CA ALA A 327 0.02 16.31 -11.12
C ALA A 327 1.34 15.54 -11.05
N ILE A 328 1.34 14.21 -11.20
CA ILE A 328 2.58 13.41 -11.24
C ILE A 328 3.44 13.81 -12.44
N THR A 329 2.85 13.94 -13.62
CA THR A 329 3.60 14.32 -14.83
C THR A 329 4.28 15.67 -14.64
N LYS A 330 3.54 16.67 -14.14
CA LYS A 330 4.09 17.98 -13.77
C LYS A 330 5.22 17.88 -12.74
N ALA A 331 5.06 17.05 -11.70
CA ALA A 331 6.08 16.82 -10.69
C ALA A 331 7.39 16.25 -11.28
N THR A 332 7.32 15.49 -12.38
CA THR A 332 8.52 14.95 -13.05
C THR A 332 9.29 15.98 -13.89
N GLU A 333 8.60 17.01 -14.35
CA GLU A 333 9.12 18.10 -15.18
C GLU A 333 9.59 19.30 -14.34
N SER A 334 9.13 19.39 -13.09
CA SER A 334 9.45 20.51 -12.22
C SER A 334 10.93 20.59 -11.87
N SER A 335 11.48 21.81 -11.87
CA SER A 335 12.81 22.10 -11.34
C SER A 335 12.87 22.10 -9.81
N SER A 336 11.74 21.98 -9.11
CA SER A 336 11.64 21.93 -7.64
C SER A 336 11.90 20.55 -7.03
N GLN A 337 12.28 19.56 -7.84
CA GLN A 337 12.67 18.24 -7.35
C GLN A 337 13.87 18.32 -6.41
N THR A 338 13.75 17.72 -5.23
CA THR A 338 14.83 17.61 -4.26
C THR A 338 15.61 16.32 -4.50
N PRO A 339 16.91 16.38 -4.86
CA PRO A 339 17.72 15.18 -5.02
C PRO A 339 17.81 14.39 -3.71
N MET A 340 17.53 13.09 -3.76
CA MET A 340 17.74 12.19 -2.65
C MET A 340 19.18 11.68 -2.69
N SER A 341 20.04 12.30 -1.87
CA SER A 341 21.44 11.92 -1.71
C SER A 341 21.71 11.54 -0.25
N GLY A 342 22.70 10.68 -0.02
CA GLY A 342 23.07 10.24 1.33
C GLY A 342 23.22 8.73 1.44
N LYS A 343 23.23 8.24 2.69
CA LYS A 343 23.31 6.82 3.02
C LYS A 343 21.91 6.27 3.28
N ILE A 344 21.68 5.04 2.87
CA ILE A 344 20.48 4.29 3.23
C ILE A 344 20.62 3.86 4.70
N ILE A 345 19.58 4.13 5.48
CA ILE A 345 19.46 3.70 6.87
C ILE A 345 18.06 3.14 7.03
N HIS A 346 17.94 1.97 7.62
CA HIS A 346 16.67 1.34 7.92
C HIS A 346 16.72 0.68 9.29
N ARG A 347 15.55 0.61 9.95
CA ARG A 347 15.37 0.01 11.26
C ARG A 347 14.01 -0.67 11.30
N THR A 348 13.89 -1.67 12.14
CA THR A 348 12.62 -2.34 12.40
C THR A 348 12.57 -2.72 13.86
N THR A 349 11.38 -2.68 14.43
CA THR A 349 11.11 -3.09 15.80
C THR A 349 9.69 -3.61 15.87
N THR A 350 9.49 -4.68 16.64
CA THR A 350 8.16 -5.22 16.94
C THR A 350 7.72 -4.66 18.28
N ILE A 351 6.60 -3.95 18.29
CA ILE A 351 6.05 -3.34 19.50
C ILE A 351 4.82 -4.14 19.91
N ASP A 352 4.82 -4.62 21.16
CA ASP A 352 3.62 -5.19 21.77
C ASP A 352 2.66 -4.04 22.15
N ILE A 353 1.72 -3.76 21.25
CA ILE A 353 0.71 -2.72 21.45
C ILE A 353 -0.20 -3.02 22.66
N ALA A 354 -0.37 -4.28 23.06
CA ALA A 354 -1.20 -4.64 24.20
C ALA A 354 -0.53 -4.27 25.54
N SER A 355 0.79 -4.10 25.55
CA SER A 355 1.53 -3.69 26.74
C SER A 355 1.24 -2.24 27.17
N ASN A 356 0.67 -1.41 26.28
CA ASN A 356 0.52 0.04 26.47
C ASN A 356 1.83 0.75 26.90
N SER A 357 2.97 0.17 26.54
CA SER A 357 4.30 0.70 26.85
C SER A 357 5.19 0.55 25.63
N THR A 358 5.97 1.58 25.33
CA THR A 358 7.01 1.50 24.30
C THR A 358 8.21 2.31 24.74
N THR A 359 9.41 1.78 24.50
CA THR A 359 10.64 2.55 24.67
C THR A 359 10.75 3.54 23.52
N LEU A 360 10.94 4.82 23.85
CA LEU A 360 11.18 5.86 22.86
C LEU A 360 12.45 5.55 22.07
N ASP A 361 12.38 5.44 20.73
CA ASP A 361 13.60 5.36 19.92
C ASP A 361 14.34 6.70 20.05
N PRO A 362 15.66 6.70 20.32
CA PRO A 362 16.45 7.92 20.36
C PRO A 362 16.37 8.79 19.09
N LEU A 363 16.05 8.21 17.92
CA LEU A 363 15.80 8.96 16.69
C LEU A 363 14.44 9.67 16.68
N ASP A 364 13.45 9.13 17.39
CA ASP A 364 12.09 9.68 17.47
C ASP A 364 11.95 10.74 18.55
N ILE A 365 13.01 11.02 19.32
CA ILE A 365 12.99 12.00 20.41
C ILE A 365 12.57 13.40 19.95
N ASN A 366 12.84 13.73 18.68
CA ASN A 366 12.45 15.00 18.08
C ASN A 366 10.99 15.01 17.59
N CYS A 367 10.38 13.84 17.42
CA CYS A 367 8.97 13.68 17.03
C CYS A 367 8.02 13.92 18.21
N PHE A 368 8.49 13.75 19.45
CA PHE A 368 7.68 13.89 20.67
C PHE A 368 8.16 15.06 21.54
N LYS A 369 7.42 16.17 21.54
CA LYS A 369 7.72 17.31 22.44
C LYS A 369 7.61 16.87 23.91
N GLY A 370 8.73 16.91 24.63
CA GLY A 370 8.79 16.66 26.07
C GLY A 370 9.21 15.24 26.47
N ALA A 371 9.51 14.37 25.50
CA ALA A 371 10.07 13.06 25.80
C ALA A 371 11.51 13.20 26.32
N LYS A 372 11.78 12.68 27.53
CA LYS A 372 13.14 12.54 28.05
C LYS A 372 13.68 11.17 27.63
N PRO A 373 14.99 11.08 27.31
CA PRO A 373 15.63 9.85 26.86
C PRO A 373 15.59 8.74 27.91
#